data_AF-A0A9D4NPS0-F1
#
_entry.id   AF-A0A9D4NPS0-F1
#
_cell.length_a   1.000
_cell.length_b   1.000
_cell.length_c   1.000
_cell.angle_alpha   90.00
_cell.angle_beta   90.00
_cell.angle_gamma   90.00
#
_symmetry.space_group_name_H-M   'P 1'
#
loop_
_entity.id
_entity.type
_entity.pdbx_description
1 polymer ?
#
loop_
_entity_poly.entity_id
_entity_poly.type
_entity_poly.pdbx_seq_one_letter_code
_entity_poly.pdbx_strand_id
1 'polypeptide(L)'
;MRVNIFWSNHNGAPNAYDVETTAYALLAFLKFDDFNTCYKIVAWLTQQNSAIGVWYTTQDTVVAMQALATYSARTYNPDTNLKVKIEKASAALKKETIVNTETSRILIPGLPVEKNDRKFDVTVSGRGSGVLKIEMFYNRKARDDELCPFDISPISVKDVVPAIANNPDAQFILAAV
;
A
#
# COMPACT_ATOMS: atom_id res chain seq x y z
N MET A 1 7.58 -20.34 -13.37
CA MET A 1 7.84 -19.30 -14.39
C MET A 1 7.15 -18.02 -13.95
N ARG A 2 7.90 -17.04 -13.41
CA ARG A 2 7.34 -15.74 -13.00
C ARG A 2 7.37 -14.81 -14.22
N VAL A 3 6.22 -14.66 -14.89
CA VAL A 3 6.02 -13.57 -15.84
C VAL A 3 5.39 -12.44 -15.04
N ASN A 4 6.22 -11.45 -14.68
CA ASN A 4 5.74 -10.23 -14.03
C ASN A 4 5.04 -9.39 -15.09
N ILE A 5 3.72 -9.23 -14.98
CA ILE A 5 2.95 -8.33 -15.83
C ILE A 5 2.62 -7.12 -14.98
N PHE A 6 3.49 -6.13 -15.03
CA PHE A 6 3.25 -4.77 -14.55
C PHE A 6 3.76 -3.79 -15.61
N TRP A 7 3.13 -2.64 -15.71
CA TRP A 7 3.53 -1.62 -16.67
C TRP A 7 4.33 -0.57 -15.91
N SER A 8 5.63 -0.56 -16.14
CA SER A 8 6.54 0.47 -15.65
C SER A 8 7.34 1.05 -16.79
N ASN A 9 7.53 2.37 -16.76
CA ASN A 9 8.29 3.09 -17.80
C ASN A 9 9.74 3.41 -17.35
N HIS A 10 10.24 2.76 -16.30
CA HIS A 10 11.61 3.00 -15.81
C HIS A 10 12.24 1.79 -15.11
N ASN A 11 13.57 1.74 -15.06
CA ASN A 11 14.34 0.72 -14.34
C ASN A 11 14.45 0.97 -12.82
N GLY A 12 13.57 1.81 -12.26
CA GLY A 12 13.55 2.21 -10.85
C GLY A 12 12.54 1.45 -9.99
N ALA A 13 12.48 1.81 -8.71
CA ALA A 13 11.38 1.38 -7.84
C ALA A 13 10.04 1.88 -8.40
N PRO A 14 8.94 1.11 -8.28
CA PRO A 14 7.63 1.55 -8.73
C PRO A 14 7.24 2.92 -8.17
N ASN A 15 6.50 3.69 -8.97
CA ASN A 15 6.00 5.00 -8.59
C ASN A 15 4.46 5.08 -8.79
N ALA A 16 3.88 6.26 -8.52
CA ALA A 16 2.45 6.49 -8.69
C ALA A 16 1.95 6.21 -10.13
N TYR A 17 2.71 6.61 -11.16
CA TYR A 17 2.33 6.43 -12.56
C TYR A 17 2.26 4.95 -12.95
N ASP A 18 3.20 4.13 -12.44
CA ASP A 18 3.22 2.69 -12.68
C ASP A 18 2.01 2.00 -12.06
N VAL A 19 1.63 2.42 -10.84
CA VAL A 19 0.44 1.91 -10.14
C VAL A 19 -0.83 2.29 -10.90
N GLU A 20 -0.98 3.55 -11.28
CA GLU A 20 -2.15 4.04 -12.02
C GLU A 20 -2.29 3.34 -13.37
N THR A 21 -1.21 3.26 -14.15
CA THR A 21 -1.20 2.61 -15.47
C THR A 21 -1.55 1.12 -15.35
N THR A 22 -0.96 0.44 -14.37
CA THR A 22 -1.21 -0.99 -14.12
C THR A 22 -2.63 -1.24 -13.63
N ALA A 23 -3.23 -0.32 -12.86
CA ALA A 23 -4.63 -0.40 -12.44
C ALA A 23 -5.60 -0.21 -13.61
N TYR A 24 -5.33 0.72 -14.54
CA TYR A 24 -6.10 0.82 -15.77
C TYR A 24 -5.96 -0.43 -16.65
N ALA A 25 -4.76 -1.00 -16.73
CA ALA A 25 -4.56 -2.26 -17.43
C ALA A 25 -5.42 -3.37 -16.83
N LEU A 26 -5.49 -3.50 -15.50
CA LEU A 26 -6.39 -4.45 -14.83
C LEU A 26 -7.85 -4.25 -15.23
N LEU A 27 -8.34 -3.01 -15.24
CA LEU A 27 -9.70 -2.70 -15.68
C LEU A 27 -9.94 -3.07 -17.16
N ALA A 28 -8.92 -2.91 -18.02
CA ALA A 28 -9.01 -3.30 -19.41
C ALA A 28 -9.04 -4.83 -19.58
N PHE A 29 -8.14 -5.57 -18.94
CA PHE A 29 -8.12 -7.04 -18.99
C PHE A 29 -9.39 -7.66 -18.41
N LEU A 30 -9.97 -7.04 -17.38
CA LEU A 30 -11.26 -7.47 -16.86
C LEU A 30 -12.38 -7.37 -17.90
N LYS A 31 -12.32 -6.45 -18.86
CA LYS A 31 -13.32 -6.38 -19.94
C LYS A 31 -13.20 -7.53 -20.94
N PHE A 32 -12.02 -8.15 -21.04
CA PHE A 32 -11.77 -9.30 -21.92
C PHE A 32 -11.82 -10.65 -21.18
N ASP A 33 -12.21 -10.64 -19.91
CA ASP A 33 -12.31 -11.83 -19.04
C ASP A 33 -11.00 -12.66 -18.97
N ASP A 34 -9.84 -12.03 -19.16
CA ASP A 34 -8.53 -12.67 -18.99
C ASP A 34 -8.11 -12.69 -17.50
N PHE A 35 -8.80 -13.54 -16.73
CA PHE A 35 -8.58 -13.64 -15.29
C PHE A 35 -7.17 -14.13 -14.91
N ASN A 36 -6.50 -14.87 -15.78
CA ASN A 36 -5.13 -15.35 -15.54
C ASN A 36 -4.13 -14.18 -15.53
N THR A 37 -4.29 -13.23 -16.45
CA THR A 37 -3.49 -12.00 -16.46
C THR A 37 -3.92 -11.08 -15.34
N CYS A 38 -5.23 -10.91 -15.11
CA CYS A 38 -5.74 -10.08 -14.00
C CYS A 38 -5.19 -10.52 -12.64
N TYR A 39 -5.13 -11.83 -12.36
CA TYR A 39 -4.58 -12.35 -11.11
C TYR A 39 -3.14 -11.88 -10.84
N LYS A 40 -2.29 -11.88 -11.88
CA LYS A 40 -0.89 -11.43 -11.78
C LYS A 40 -0.81 -9.94 -11.49
N ILE A 41 -1.66 -9.14 -12.14
CA ILE A 41 -1.73 -7.70 -11.94
C ILE A 41 -2.19 -7.37 -10.51
N VAL A 42 -3.24 -8.04 -10.04
CA VAL A 42 -3.77 -7.91 -8.68
C VAL A 42 -2.68 -8.23 -7.66
N ALA A 43 -1.97 -9.35 -7.84
CA ALA A 43 -0.87 -9.72 -6.96
C ALA A 43 0.23 -8.65 -6.91
N TRP A 44 0.55 -8.01 -8.03
CA TRP A 44 1.53 -6.92 -8.07
C TRP A 44 1.02 -5.64 -7.40
N LEU A 45 -0.21 -5.21 -7.70
CA LEU A 45 -0.82 -4.01 -7.10
C LEU A 45 -0.92 -4.11 -5.57
N THR A 46 -1.32 -5.28 -5.06
CA THR A 46 -1.39 -5.53 -3.62
C THR A 46 -0.01 -5.46 -2.96
N GLN A 47 1.06 -5.84 -3.66
CA GLN A 47 2.44 -5.72 -3.14
C GLN A 47 2.92 -4.27 -3.05
N GLN A 48 2.41 -3.37 -3.89
CA GLN A 48 2.80 -1.95 -3.88
C GLN A 48 2.05 -1.13 -2.81
N ASN A 49 1.08 -1.74 -2.12
CA ASN A 49 0.27 -1.05 -1.11
C ASN A 49 1.07 -0.82 0.19
N SER A 50 1.08 0.42 0.68
CA SER A 50 1.75 0.80 1.93
C SER A 50 1.05 0.22 3.16
N ALA A 51 1.73 0.19 4.31
CA ALA A 51 1.18 -0.36 5.56
C ALA A 51 -0.23 0.17 5.91
N ILE A 52 -0.49 1.43 5.61
CA ILE A 52 -1.73 2.13 5.98
C ILE A 52 -2.88 1.85 4.97
N GLY A 53 -2.63 1.06 3.91
CA GLY A 53 -3.66 0.70 2.93
C GLY A 53 -3.66 1.59 1.69
N VAL A 54 -2.68 2.48 1.53
CA VAL A 54 -2.63 3.53 0.50
C VAL A 54 -1.48 3.28 -0.48
N TRP A 55 -1.55 3.81 -1.70
CA TRP A 55 -0.40 3.86 -2.62
C TRP A 55 0.31 5.23 -2.50
N TYR A 56 1.02 5.68 -3.54
CA TYR A 56 1.95 6.80 -3.46
C TYR A 56 1.25 8.16 -3.41
N THR A 57 0.11 8.30 -4.10
CA THR A 57 -0.66 9.54 -4.19
C THR A 57 -2.17 9.26 -4.04
N THR A 58 -3.01 10.28 -4.23
CA THR A 58 -4.46 10.10 -4.20
C THR A 58 -4.99 9.44 -5.48
N GLN A 59 -4.45 9.82 -6.65
CA GLN A 59 -4.98 9.36 -7.95
C GLN A 59 -4.76 7.86 -8.16
N ASP A 60 -3.52 7.40 -8.01
CA ASP A 60 -3.15 5.99 -8.09
C ASP A 60 -3.90 5.16 -7.05
N THR A 61 -4.11 5.68 -5.84
CA THR A 61 -4.93 5.02 -4.82
C THR A 61 -6.37 4.81 -5.27
N VAL A 62 -7.03 5.86 -5.77
CA VAL A 62 -8.44 5.76 -6.22
C VAL A 62 -8.58 4.75 -7.36
N VAL A 63 -7.72 4.82 -8.38
CA VAL A 63 -7.79 3.94 -9.54
C VAL A 63 -7.43 2.49 -9.16
N ALA A 64 -6.40 2.28 -8.34
CA ALA A 64 -6.03 0.95 -7.86
C ALA A 64 -7.14 0.31 -7.03
N MET A 65 -7.77 1.07 -6.12
CA MET A 65 -8.91 0.58 -5.34
C MET A 65 -10.10 0.21 -6.23
N GLN A 66 -10.43 1.05 -7.21
CA GLN A 66 -11.50 0.77 -8.16
C GLN A 66 -11.23 -0.53 -8.93
N ALA A 67 -10.01 -0.71 -9.43
CA ALA A 67 -9.61 -1.88 -10.20
C ALA A 67 -9.66 -3.16 -9.36
N LEU A 68 -9.12 -3.13 -8.14
CA LEU A 68 -9.14 -4.25 -7.20
C LEU A 68 -10.56 -4.59 -6.73
N ALA A 69 -11.41 -3.61 -6.48
CA ALA A 69 -12.81 -3.82 -6.13
C ALA A 69 -13.59 -4.47 -7.27
N THR A 70 -13.38 -4.00 -8.51
CA THR A 70 -14.01 -4.57 -9.71
C THR A 70 -13.56 -6.01 -9.94
N TYR A 71 -12.26 -6.29 -9.77
CA TYR A 71 -11.73 -7.65 -9.84
C TYR A 71 -12.38 -8.55 -8.78
N SER A 72 -12.37 -8.10 -7.52
CA SER A 72 -12.94 -8.84 -6.38
C SER A 72 -14.42 -9.17 -6.61
N ALA A 73 -15.21 -8.23 -7.12
CA ALA A 73 -16.61 -8.45 -7.42
C ALA A 73 -16.84 -9.53 -8.49
N ARG A 74 -15.94 -9.66 -9.47
CA ARG A 74 -16.03 -10.67 -10.54
C ARG A 74 -15.49 -12.03 -10.14
N THR A 75 -14.48 -12.09 -9.27
CA THR A 75 -13.82 -13.33 -8.85
C THR A 75 -14.23 -13.79 -7.46
N TYR A 76 -15.26 -13.18 -6.87
CA TYR A 76 -15.70 -13.48 -5.52
C TYR A 76 -16.07 -14.96 -5.40
N ASN A 77 -15.45 -15.65 -4.44
CA ASN A 77 -15.78 -17.03 -4.11
C ASN A 77 -16.10 -17.14 -2.60
N PRO A 78 -17.33 -17.54 -2.23
CA PRO A 78 -17.74 -17.68 -0.84
C PRO A 78 -17.16 -18.92 -0.14
N ASP A 79 -16.47 -19.83 -0.83
CA ASP A 79 -15.82 -21.01 -0.22
C ASP A 79 -14.37 -20.70 0.17
N THR A 80 -14.20 -19.79 1.14
CA THR A 80 -12.91 -19.54 1.78
C THR A 80 -12.89 -20.18 3.17
N ASN A 81 -11.90 -21.03 3.41
CA ASN A 81 -11.58 -21.63 4.70
C ASN A 81 -10.07 -21.91 4.76
N LEU A 82 -9.33 -20.89 5.20
CA LEU A 82 -7.88 -20.89 5.34
C LEU A 82 -7.50 -20.98 6.82
N LYS A 83 -6.69 -21.98 7.17
CA LYS A 83 -6.04 -22.10 8.46
C LYS A 83 -4.64 -21.51 8.36
N VAL A 84 -4.41 -20.41 9.07
CA VAL A 84 -3.13 -19.69 9.10
C VAL A 84 -2.48 -19.90 10.46
N LYS A 85 -1.26 -20.41 10.45
CA LYS A 85 -0.44 -20.64 11.64
C LYS A 85 0.85 -19.85 11.52
N ILE A 86 1.13 -19.02 12.53
CA ILE A 86 2.34 -18.19 12.62
C ILE A 86 3.13 -18.65 13.84
N GLU A 87 4.39 -19.00 13.62
CA GLU A 87 5.32 -19.48 14.65
C GLU A 87 6.58 -18.63 14.67
N LYS A 88 7.03 -18.25 15.87
CA LYS A 88 8.28 -17.51 16.10
C LYS A 88 9.39 -18.52 16.44
N ALA A 89 10.56 -18.39 15.82
CA ALA A 89 11.65 -19.36 15.99
C ALA A 89 12.26 -19.38 17.40
N SER A 90 12.23 -18.26 18.13
CA SER A 90 12.93 -18.07 19.41
C SER A 90 12.07 -18.35 20.66
N ALA A 91 10.75 -18.54 20.54
CA ALA A 91 9.87 -18.77 21.70
C ALA A 91 8.55 -19.47 21.34
N ALA A 92 7.86 -20.01 22.35
CA ALA A 92 6.58 -20.74 22.30
C ALA A 92 5.36 -19.98 21.73
N LEU A 93 5.58 -18.85 21.06
CA LEU A 93 4.53 -18.04 20.46
C LEU A 93 4.05 -18.72 19.17
N LYS A 94 2.95 -19.48 19.32
CA LYS A 94 2.19 -20.09 18.23
C LYS A 94 0.84 -19.41 18.18
N LYS A 95 0.56 -18.70 17.10
CA LYS A 95 -0.77 -18.13 16.86
C LYS A 95 -1.38 -18.83 15.67
N GLU A 96 -2.56 -19.38 15.89
CA GLU A 96 -3.35 -20.03 14.85
C GLU A 96 -4.66 -19.28 14.70
N THR A 97 -5.10 -19.11 13.46
CA THR A 97 -6.34 -18.42 13.12
C THR A 97 -6.97 -19.08 11.90
N ILE A 98 -8.30 -19.10 11.90
CA ILE A 98 -9.09 -19.56 10.78
C ILE A 98 -9.72 -18.34 10.11
N VAL A 99 -9.38 -18.16 8.84
CA VAL A 99 -9.95 -17.14 7.96
C VAL A 99 -10.95 -17.83 7.06
N ASN A 100 -12.23 -17.59 7.31
CA ASN A 100 -13.33 -18.08 6.50
C ASN A 100 -14.23 -16.91 6.07
N THR A 101 -15.32 -17.18 5.35
CA THR A 101 -16.20 -16.12 4.83
C THR A 101 -16.82 -15.27 5.93
N GLU A 102 -17.14 -15.86 7.08
CA GLU A 102 -17.70 -15.19 8.26
C GLU A 102 -16.63 -14.44 9.07
N THR A 103 -15.39 -14.94 9.07
CA THR A 103 -14.25 -14.38 9.80
C THR A 103 -13.27 -13.60 8.90
N SER A 104 -13.66 -13.31 7.66
CA SER A 104 -12.83 -12.75 6.57
C SER A 104 -12.23 -11.37 6.86
N ARG A 105 -12.57 -10.78 8.02
CA ARG A 105 -12.11 -9.47 8.49
C ARG A 105 -11.15 -9.53 9.69
N ILE A 106 -10.66 -10.71 10.09
CA ILE A 106 -9.76 -10.80 11.24
C ILE A 106 -8.40 -10.18 10.90
N LEU A 107 -8.18 -8.97 11.40
CA LEU A 107 -6.86 -8.45 11.74
C LEU A 107 -6.29 -9.38 12.81
N ILE A 108 -5.24 -10.12 12.51
CA ILE A 108 -4.50 -10.86 13.53
C ILE A 108 -3.87 -9.82 14.45
N PRO A 109 -4.25 -9.73 15.75
CA PRO A 109 -3.67 -8.72 16.64
C PRO A 109 -2.15 -8.84 16.65
N GLY A 110 -1.48 -7.69 16.56
CA GLY A 110 -0.02 -7.56 16.46
C GLY A 110 0.68 -8.53 17.40
N LEU A 111 1.48 -9.42 16.83
CA LEU A 111 2.32 -10.33 17.61
C LEU A 111 3.42 -9.48 18.27
N PRO A 112 3.70 -9.64 19.56
CA PRO A 112 4.84 -8.98 20.18
C PRO A 112 6.13 -9.51 19.53
N VAL A 113 6.82 -8.63 18.81
CA VAL A 113 8.11 -8.91 18.16
C VAL A 113 9.20 -8.29 19.02
N GLU A 114 10.13 -9.11 19.50
CA GLU A 114 11.33 -8.68 20.21
C GLU A 114 12.46 -8.38 19.23
N LYS A 115 13.44 -7.59 19.66
CA LYS A 115 14.59 -7.17 18.83
C LYS A 115 15.39 -8.33 18.22
N ASN A 116 15.35 -9.51 18.83
CA ASN A 116 16.08 -10.70 18.38
C ASN A 116 15.25 -11.61 17.46
N ASP A 117 13.98 -11.28 17.23
CA ASP A 117 13.07 -12.10 16.41
C ASP A 117 13.27 -11.79 14.95
N ARG A 118 14.12 -12.58 14.30
CA ARG A 118 14.47 -12.39 12.89
C ARG A 118 13.73 -13.32 11.94
N LYS A 119 13.00 -14.31 12.45
CA LYS A 119 12.38 -15.36 11.65
C LYS A 119 11.01 -15.74 12.20
N PHE A 120 10.03 -15.75 11.29
CA PHE A 120 8.67 -16.21 11.51
C PHE A 120 8.33 -17.24 10.45
N ASP A 121 7.85 -18.39 10.88
CA ASP A 121 7.36 -19.44 9.99
C ASP A 121 5.85 -19.30 9.86
N VAL A 122 5.38 -19.19 8.62
CA VAL A 122 3.96 -19.08 8.31
C VAL A 122 3.54 -20.33 7.54
N THR A 123 2.62 -21.08 8.13
CA THR A 123 1.99 -22.24 7.48
C THR A 123 0.54 -21.90 7.17
N VAL A 124 0.15 -22.06 5.90
CA VAL A 124 -1.21 -21.86 5.43
C VAL A 124 -1.73 -23.17 4.85
N SER A 125 -2.93 -23.57 5.25
CA SER A 125 -3.59 -24.78 4.76
C SER A 125 -5.10 -24.54 4.59
N GLY A 126 -5.77 -25.33 3.74
CA GLY A 126 -7.20 -25.19 3.49
C GLY A 126 -7.51 -24.76 2.05
N ARG A 127 -8.70 -24.17 1.85
CA ARG A 127 -9.23 -23.77 0.53
C ARG A 127 -9.54 -22.28 0.50
N GLY A 128 -9.35 -21.66 -0.66
CA GLY A 128 -9.54 -20.23 -0.87
C GLY A 128 -8.23 -19.48 -1.08
N SER A 129 -8.31 -18.16 -1.11
CA SER A 129 -7.18 -17.27 -1.35
C SER A 129 -7.27 -16.05 -0.44
N GLY A 130 -6.12 -15.52 -0.03
CA GLY A 130 -6.06 -14.33 0.80
C GLY A 130 -4.71 -13.63 0.66
N VAL A 131 -4.62 -12.46 1.28
CA VAL A 131 -3.41 -11.65 1.33
C VAL A 131 -2.88 -11.67 2.75
N LEU A 132 -1.62 -12.06 2.92
CA LEU A 132 -0.91 -11.88 4.18
C LEU A 132 -0.03 -10.65 4.08
N LYS A 133 -0.17 -9.75 5.05
CA LYS A 133 0.64 -8.55 5.17
C LYS A 133 1.33 -8.52 6.52
N ILE A 134 2.64 -8.26 6.50
CA ILE A 134 3.46 -8.17 7.71
C ILE A 134 4.01 -6.76 7.75
N GLU A 135 3.65 -6.04 8.81
CA GLU A 135 4.02 -4.63 9.01
C GLU A 135 4.76 -4.47 10.33
N MET A 136 5.87 -3.75 10.30
CA MET A 136 6.69 -3.45 11.47
C MET A 136 6.89 -1.95 11.56
N PHE A 137 6.40 -1.36 12.64
CA PHE A 137 6.55 0.06 12.92
C PHE A 137 7.67 0.28 13.95
N TYR A 138 8.65 1.11 13.61
CA TYR A 138 9.74 1.47 14.51
C TYR A 138 10.25 2.87 14.22
N ASN A 139 10.77 3.55 15.24
CA ASN A 139 11.41 4.84 15.08
C ASN A 139 12.88 4.65 14.72
N ARG A 140 13.35 5.42 13.73
CA ARG A 140 14.76 5.49 13.33
C ARG A 140 15.23 6.93 13.40
N LYS A 141 16.54 7.14 13.53
CA LYS A 141 17.12 8.47 13.36
C LYS A 141 16.95 8.89 11.89
N ALA A 142 16.61 10.15 11.66
CA ALA A 142 16.63 10.74 10.33
C ALA A 142 18.04 10.62 9.75
N ARG A 143 18.13 10.39 8.44
CA ARG A 143 19.42 10.36 7.75
C ARG A 143 19.72 11.72 7.14
N ASP A 144 21.00 12.06 7.04
CA ASP A 144 21.42 13.35 6.47
C ASP A 144 21.15 13.45 4.95
N ASP A 145 20.92 12.31 4.27
CA ASP A 145 20.59 12.20 2.84
C ASP A 145 19.08 12.29 2.54
N GLU A 146 18.22 12.35 3.56
CA GLU A 146 16.78 12.58 3.41
C GLU A 146 16.50 14.07 3.21
N LEU A 147 16.96 14.60 2.08
CA LEU A 147 16.70 15.97 1.69
C LEU A 147 15.27 16.09 1.15
N CYS A 148 14.54 17.08 1.66
CA CYS A 148 13.31 17.53 1.03
C CYS A 148 13.63 17.93 -0.42
N PRO A 149 12.87 17.47 -1.44
CA PRO A 149 13.08 17.89 -2.83
C PRO A 149 12.95 19.40 -3.03
N PHE A 150 12.36 20.10 -2.06
CA PHE A 150 12.12 21.53 -2.07
C PHE A 150 13.04 22.23 -1.07
N ASP A 151 13.66 23.32 -1.53
CA ASP A 151 14.35 24.26 -0.66
C ASP A 151 13.31 25.13 0.03
N ILE A 152 12.96 24.75 1.27
CA ILE A 152 12.02 25.49 2.09
C ILE A 152 12.82 26.46 2.95
N SER A 153 12.90 27.71 2.49
CA SER A 153 13.47 28.80 3.29
C SER A 153 12.36 29.51 4.08
N PRO A 154 12.53 29.73 5.39
CA PRO A 154 11.56 30.49 6.17
C PRO A 154 11.61 31.96 5.75
N ILE A 155 10.50 32.46 5.23
CA ILE A 155 10.30 33.90 5.07
C ILE A 155 9.78 34.44 6.39
N SER A 156 10.51 35.36 7.01
CA SER A 156 10.01 36.04 8.21
C SER A 156 8.90 37.00 7.81
N VAL A 157 7.75 36.94 8.49
CA VAL A 157 6.59 37.82 8.25
C VAL A 157 6.96 39.31 8.29
N LYS A 158 8.01 39.67 9.05
CA LYS A 158 8.55 41.04 9.11
C LYS A 158 9.06 41.56 7.77
N ASP A 159 9.48 40.68 6.86
CA ASP A 159 10.00 41.03 5.54
C ASP A 159 8.89 41.10 4.48
N VAL A 160 7.72 40.53 4.79
CA VAL A 160 6.55 40.48 3.91
C VAL A 160 5.67 41.73 4.07
N VAL A 161 5.51 42.21 5.30
CA VAL A 161 4.67 43.39 5.61
C VAL A 161 5.11 44.65 4.82
N PRO A 162 6.41 45.00 4.70
CA PRO A 162 6.85 46.16 3.93
C PRO A 162 6.64 45.98 2.42
N ALA A 163 6.76 44.75 1.91
CA ALA A 163 6.62 44.45 0.49
C ALA A 163 5.15 44.48 0.02
N ILE A 164 4.22 44.03 0.87
CA ILE A 164 2.77 44.10 0.62
C ILE A 164 2.24 45.54 0.81
N ALA A 165 2.74 46.28 1.81
CA ALA A 165 2.29 47.64 2.08
C ALA A 165 2.54 48.62 0.91
N ASN A 166 3.49 48.30 0.02
CA ASN A 166 3.83 49.10 -1.16
C ASN A 166 3.12 48.64 -2.44
N ASN A 167 2.25 47.63 -2.39
CA ASN A 167 1.53 47.11 -3.56
C ASN A 167 0.00 47.25 -3.37
N PRO A 168 -0.66 48.19 -4.07
CA PRO A 168 -2.10 48.46 -3.91
C PRO A 168 -2.99 47.32 -4.43
N ASP A 169 -2.47 46.36 -5.21
CA ASP A 169 -3.22 45.24 -5.76
C ASP A 169 -3.06 43.93 -4.96
N ALA A 170 -2.37 43.97 -3.81
CA ALA A 170 -2.12 42.77 -3.03
C ALA A 170 -3.38 42.30 -2.28
N GLN A 171 -3.98 41.19 -2.73
CA GLN A 171 -5.06 40.50 -2.03
C GLN A 171 -4.54 39.33 -1.18
N PHE A 172 -4.98 39.26 0.07
CA PHE A 172 -4.74 38.13 0.96
C PHE A 172 -5.60 36.93 0.52
N ILE A 173 -4.98 35.85 0.04
CA ILE A 173 -5.64 34.55 -0.06
C ILE A 173 -5.22 33.71 1.14
N LEU A 174 -6.08 33.66 2.15
CA LEU A 174 -5.97 32.69 3.25
C LEU A 174 -6.40 31.31 2.70
N ALA A 175 -5.43 30.53 2.24
CA ALA A 175 -5.64 29.09 2.09
C ALA A 175 -5.47 28.45 3.47
N ALA A 176 -6.58 28.21 4.16
CA ALA A 176 -6.60 27.30 5.30
C ALA A 176 -6.40 25.87 4.77
N VAL A 177 -5.40 25.17 5.32
CA VAL A 177 -5.22 23.73 5.14
C VAL A 177 -6.20 22.98 6.04
#